data_AF-A0A2S4ZI99-F1
#
_entry.id   AF-A0A2S4ZI99-F1
#
_cell.length_a   1.000
_cell.length_b   1.000
_cell.length_c   1.000
_cell.angle_alpha   90.00
_cell.angle_beta   90.00
_cell.angle_gamma   90.00
#
_symmetry.space_group_name_H-M   'P 1'
#
loop_
_entity.id
_entity.type
_entity.pdbx_description
1 polymer ?
#
loop_
_entity_poly.entity_id
_entity_poly.type
_entity_poly.pdbx_seq_one_letter_code
_entity_poly.pdbx_strand_id
1 'polypeptide(L)' 'MTHRTDPRTTSQDPTDAAARRRDRFGALPERIRPQDTVETKPATVPDPARDTYNPDEWLIRYCG' A
#
# COMPACT_ATOMS: atom_id res chain seq x y z
N MET A 1 40.79 24.64 -13.20
CA MET A 1 40.71 24.68 -11.72
C MET A 1 40.26 23.32 -11.24
N THR A 2 41.15 22.58 -10.57
CA THR A 2 40.85 21.23 -10.06
C THR A 2 40.48 21.35 -8.57
N HIS A 3 39.21 21.12 -8.25
CA HIS A 3 38.78 21.03 -6.86
C HIS A 3 39.29 19.71 -6.28
N ARG A 4 40.27 19.81 -5.37
CA ARG A 4 40.65 18.69 -4.51
C ARG A 4 39.54 18.53 -3.47
N THR A 5 38.79 17.44 -3.56
CA THR A 5 37.87 17.03 -2.50
C THR A 5 38.71 16.53 -1.35
N ASP A 6 38.86 17.33 -0.29
CA ASP A 6 39.45 16.83 0.94
C ASP A 6 38.58 15.70 1.51
N PRO A 7 39.18 14.61 2.01
CA PRO A 7 38.42 13.55 2.65
C PRO A 7 37.76 14.16 3.89
N ARG A 8 36.43 14.31 3.82
CA ARG A 8 35.62 14.74 4.94
C ARG A 8 35.92 13.80 6.11
N THR A 9 36.70 14.29 7.08
CA THR A 9 36.97 13.55 8.31
C THR A 9 35.73 13.67 9.17
N THR A 10 34.71 12.87 8.85
CA THR A 10 33.70 12.53 9.83
C THR A 10 34.37 11.61 10.83
N SER A 11 34.87 12.18 11.93
CA SER A 11 35.07 11.44 13.17
C SER A 11 33.69 11.01 13.66
N GLN A 12 33.10 10.04 12.97
CA GLN A 12 31.91 9.35 13.42
C GLN A 12 32.43 8.16 14.20
N ASP A 13 32.36 8.27 15.52
CA ASP A 13 32.56 7.13 16.39
C ASP A 13 31.70 5.97 15.83
N PRO A 14 32.30 4.83 15.47
CA PRO A 14 31.57 3.70 14.90
C PRO A 14 30.44 3.22 15.82
N THR A 15 30.58 3.45 17.13
CA THR A 15 29.56 3.18 18.15
C THR A 15 28.32 4.03 17.94
N ASP A 16 28.51 5.32 17.68
CA ASP A 16 27.44 6.31 17.48
C ASP A 16 26.78 6.13 16.09
N ALA A 17 27.54 5.71 15.09
CA ALA A 17 26.99 5.28 13.79
C ALA A 17 26.17 3.98 13.91
N ALA A 18 26.62 3.03 14.74
CA ALA A 18 25.90 1.78 15.01
C ALA A 18 24.62 2.00 15.83
N ALA A 19 24.65 2.91 16.80
CA ALA A 19 23.49 3.31 17.60
C ALA A 19 22.39 3.93 16.71
N ARG A 20 22.73 4.90 15.86
CA ARG A 20 21.78 5.51 14.91
C ARG A 20 21.19 4.52 13.90
N ARG A 21 21.92 3.46 13.55
CA ARG A 21 21.41 2.41 12.67
C ARG A 21 20.44 1.49 13.41
N ARG A 22 20.76 1.09 14.64
CA ARG A 22 19.87 0.30 15.48
C ARG A 22 18.59 1.04 15.83
N ASP A 23 18.66 2.35 16.06
CA ASP A 23 17.47 3.15 16.30
C ASP A 23 16.52 3.19 15.09
N ARG A 24 17.06 3.29 13.87
CA ARG A 24 16.26 3.32 12.63
C ARG A 24 15.82 1.96 12.10
N PHE A 25 16.66 0.94 12.25
CA PHE A 25 16.51 -0.35 11.57
C PHE A 25 16.71 -1.55 12.50
N GLY A 26 16.80 -1.33 13.81
CA GLY A 26 17.05 -2.40 14.79
C GLY A 26 15.80 -3.11 15.27
N ALA A 27 14.61 -2.61 14.93
CA ALA A 27 13.34 -3.24 15.24
C ALA A 27 12.64 -3.67 13.96
N LEU A 28 12.12 -4.90 13.96
CA LEU A 28 11.24 -5.38 12.90
C LEU A 28 9.87 -4.70 13.07
N PRO A 29 9.27 -4.14 12.00
CA PRO A 29 7.90 -3.65 12.05
C PRO A 29 6.91 -4.73 12.47
N GLU A 30 5.73 -4.30 12.93
CA GLU A 30 4.67 -5.24 13.24
C GLU A 30 4.29 -6.09 12.02
N ARG A 31 3.95 -7.36 12.27
CA ARG A 31 3.57 -8.28 11.20
C ARG A 31 2.23 -7.86 10.62
N ILE A 32 2.23 -7.51 9.33
CA ILE A 32 1.04 -7.18 8.57
C ILE A 32 0.18 -8.44 8.40
N ARG A 33 -1.14 -8.31 8.53
CA ARG A 33 -2.05 -9.44 8.30
C ARG A 33 -2.09 -9.74 6.80
N PRO A 34 -2.17 -11.02 6.38
CA PRO A 34 -2.23 -11.36 4.96
C PRO A 34 -3.35 -10.63 4.19
N GLN A 35 -4.48 -10.36 4.84
CA GLN A 35 -5.62 -9.66 4.23
C GLN A 35 -5.28 -8.21 3.86
N ASP A 36 -4.40 -7.57 4.63
CA ASP A 36 -4.00 -6.19 4.38
C ASP A 36 -2.89 -6.10 3.31
N THR A 37 -2.35 -7.25 2.87
CA THR A 37 -1.37 -7.33 1.78
C THR A 37 -2.00 -7.43 0.39
N VAL A 38 -3.33 -7.63 0.33
CA VAL A 38 -4.04 -7.85 -0.93
C VAL A 38 -5.15 -6.81 -1.10
N GLU A 39 -5.25 -6.23 -2.29
CA GLU A 39 -6.34 -5.32 -2.66
C GLU A 39 -7.28 -6.03 -3.65
N THR A 40 -8.58 -6.02 -3.39
CA THR A 40 -9.58 -6.59 -4.32
C THR A 40 -10.15 -5.48 -5.19
N LYS A 41 -9.89 -5.54 -6.49
CA LYS A 41 -10.48 -4.64 -7.50
C LYS A 41 -11.33 -5.44 -8.48
N PRO A 42 -12.53 -4.97 -8.84
CA PRO A 42 -13.34 -5.63 -9.86
C PRO A 42 -12.64 -5.54 -11.21
N ALA A 43 -12.62 -6.65 -11.95
CA ALA A 43 -11.98 -6.73 -13.27
C ALA A 43 -12.69 -5.89 -14.35
N THR A 44 -13.95 -5.52 -14.12
CA THR A 44 -14.76 -4.70 -15.02
C THR A 44 -15.69 -3.83 -14.20
N VAL A 45 -16.07 -2.67 -14.74
CA VAL A 45 -17.09 -1.80 -14.12
C VAL A 45 -18.36 -2.63 -13.90
N PRO A 46 -18.89 -2.71 -12.66
CA PRO A 46 -20.13 -3.42 -12.40
C PRO A 46 -21.26 -2.86 -13.28
N ASP A 47 -21.98 -3.75 -13.96
CA ASP A 47 -23.11 -3.36 -14.80
C ASP A 47 -24.23 -2.77 -13.93
N PRO A 48 -24.63 -1.50 -14.12
CA PRO A 48 -25.69 -0.87 -13.34
C PRO A 48 -27.06 -1.56 -13.49
N ALA A 49 -27.28 -2.33 -14.56
CA ALA A 49 -28.50 -3.10 -14.75
C ALA A 49 -28.59 -4.33 -13.83
N ARG A 50 -27.47 -4.84 -13.28
CA ARG A 50 -27.49 -6.00 -12.36
C ARG A 50 -28.28 -5.74 -11.09
N ASP A 51 -28.24 -4.51 -10.58
CA ASP A 51 -28.89 -4.15 -9.33
C ASP A 51 -30.30 -3.54 -9.53
N THR A 52 -30.72 -3.35 -10.79
CA THR A 52 -32.01 -2.74 -11.16
C THR A 52 -33.09 -3.80 -11.42
N TYR A 53 -32.96 -5.00 -10.86
CA TYR A 53 -33.98 -6.04 -11.03
C TYR A 53 -35.28 -5.65 -10.31
N ASN A 54 -36.35 -5.44 -11.08
CA ASN A 54 -37.69 -5.17 -10.55
C ASN A 54 -38.62 -6.37 -10.79
N PRO A 55 -39.01 -7.10 -9.73
CA PRO A 55 -39.95 -8.21 -9.82
C PRO A 55 -41.40 -7.77 -10.03
N ASP A 56 -41.72 -6.51 -10.28
CA ASP A 56 -43.10 -6.13 -10.64
C ASP A 56 -43.27 -6.03 -12.16
N GLU A 57 -42.17 -5.90 -12.92
CA GLU A 57 -42.24 -5.77 -14.39
C GLU A 57 -42.77 -7.02 -15.09
N TRP A 58 -42.48 -8.21 -14.59
CA TRP A 58 -43.02 -9.46 -15.15
C TRP A 58 -44.52 -9.59 -14.87
N LEU A 59 -44.98 -9.17 -13.68
CA LEU A 59 -46.40 -9.17 -13.32
C LEU A 59 -47.21 -8.23 -14.22
N ILE A 60 -46.70 -7.02 -14.46
CA ILE A 60 -47.36 -6.04 -15.34
C ILE A 60 -47.41 -6.53 -16.79
N ARG A 61 -46.37 -7.22 -17.28
CA ARG A 61 -46.27 -7.64 -18.68
C ARG A 61 -47.08 -8.90 -19.02
N TYR A 62 -47.23 -9.83 -18.07
CA TYR A 62 -47.77 -11.16 -18.35
C TYR A 62 -49.07 -11.49 -17.63
N CYS A 63 -49.49 -10.69 -16.64
CA CYS A 63 -50.71 -10.95 -15.86
C CYS A 63 -51.76 -9.82 -15.98
N GLY A 64 -51.55 -8.84 -16.86
CA GLY A 64 -52.48 -7.75 -17.18
C GLY A 64 -53.44 -8.08 -18.33
#